data_AF-A0A502WPJ8-F1
#
_entry.id   AF-A0A502WPJ8-F1
#
_cell.length_a   1.000
_cell.length_b   1.000
_cell.length_c   1.000
_cell.angle_alpha   90.00
_cell.angle_beta   90.00
_cell.angle_gamma   90.00
#
_symmetry.space_group_name_H-M   'P 1'
#
loop_
_entity.id
_entity.type
_entity.pdbx_description
1 polymer ?
#
loop_
_entity_poly.entity_id
_entity_poly.type
_entity_poly.pdbx_seq_one_letter_code
_entity_poly.pdbx_strand_id
1 'polypeptide(L)'
;MGDSKTIQLNCQHCDKSFVRYRSQIKKGNHKFCGQECKRGAAGGSWLVCVGCGGDTYRKRYQAEKIEASGANVYCSRGCQSKHKTFSRTCKNCNLSFSKPTSQAVGLNRDSLCSIQCKEAFDYMETKCSWPGCSETFRTRIQRKTTRGVEGQYFRTDFNGTMRLSWRPICEFHHNLCSQYVGGHYRANGRLKWFDDPEINLGSRGVNQPITRLLIFAKTDGKCSHCDRSLDFNGGHSEWHIDHTIPVYKGGKTNYPNLQPLCRICHDVKTSVEKSEVGRLRHKMTKLGRWLTHTEKDELIAELRREIDVLRASANKEKELGACLRKSASTKSSRSAKTLDQMSLRL
;
A
#
# COMPACT_ATOMS: atom_id res chain seq x y z
N MET A 1 -55.83 -37.58 49.18
CA MET A 1 -56.01 -36.16 49.58
C MET A 1 -54.85 -35.38 49.00
N GLY A 2 -55.11 -34.52 48.01
CA GLY A 2 -54.06 -33.87 47.22
C GLY A 2 -53.38 -32.75 47.99
N ASP A 3 -52.10 -32.94 48.31
CA ASP A 3 -51.23 -31.89 48.86
C ASP A 3 -51.28 -30.67 47.94
N SER A 4 -51.82 -29.55 48.43
CA SER A 4 -51.83 -28.32 47.66
C SER A 4 -50.37 -27.90 47.43
N LYS A 5 -49.97 -27.86 46.15
CA LYS A 5 -48.56 -27.62 45.74
C LYS A 5 -48.08 -26.19 46.07
N THR A 6 -48.98 -25.33 46.55
CA THR A 6 -48.79 -23.90 46.77
C THR A 6 -49.05 -23.50 48.21
N ILE A 7 -48.37 -22.44 48.67
CA ILE A 7 -48.50 -21.84 49.99
C ILE A 7 -48.75 -20.33 49.83
N GLN A 8 -49.66 -19.78 50.63
CA GLN A 8 -49.92 -18.35 50.74
C GLN A 8 -48.89 -17.71 51.70
N LEU A 9 -48.26 -16.63 51.27
CA LEU A 9 -47.21 -15.90 51.97
C LEU A 9 -47.52 -14.41 51.93
N ASN A 10 -46.98 -13.64 52.88
CA ASN A 10 -47.05 -12.17 52.86
C ASN A 10 -45.71 -11.59 52.40
N CYS A 11 -45.77 -10.56 51.54
CA CYS A 11 -44.58 -9.92 51.01
C CYS A 11 -43.89 -9.10 52.09
N GLN A 12 -42.60 -9.35 52.35
CA GLN A 12 -41.83 -8.62 53.37
C GLN A 12 -41.60 -7.13 53.07
N HIS A 13 -42.09 -6.61 51.95
CA HIS A 13 -41.92 -5.20 51.57
C HIS A 13 -43.23 -4.41 51.48
N CYS A 14 -44.33 -5.04 51.06
CA CYS A 14 -45.61 -4.35 50.86
C CYS A 14 -46.77 -5.03 51.60
N ASP A 15 -46.47 -6.08 52.38
CA ASP A 15 -47.38 -6.90 53.17
C ASP A 15 -48.53 -7.58 52.40
N LYS A 16 -48.63 -7.37 51.08
CA LYS A 16 -49.61 -8.05 50.22
C LYS A 16 -49.40 -9.55 50.24
N SER A 17 -50.49 -10.29 50.42
CA SER A 17 -50.51 -11.74 50.30
C SER A 17 -50.31 -12.19 48.85
N PHE A 18 -49.52 -13.25 48.64
CA PHE A 18 -49.27 -13.85 47.34
C PHE A 18 -49.00 -15.35 47.49
N VAL A 19 -49.11 -16.09 46.39
CA VAL A 19 -49.00 -17.55 46.39
C VAL A 19 -47.72 -18.00 45.69
N ARG A 20 -47.04 -19.00 46.25
CA ARG A 20 -45.83 -19.62 45.67
C ARG A 20 -45.85 -21.13 45.82
N TYR A 21 -45.18 -21.81 44.89
CA TYR A 21 -44.97 -23.26 44.99
C TYR A 21 -43.97 -23.61 46.11
N ARG A 22 -44.21 -24.72 46.83
CA ARG A 22 -43.30 -25.22 47.89
C ARG A 22 -41.85 -25.36 47.42
N SER A 23 -41.64 -25.72 46.16
CA SER A 23 -40.32 -25.84 45.54
C SER A 23 -39.56 -24.52 45.41
N GLN A 24 -40.25 -23.38 45.26
CA GLN A 24 -39.63 -22.05 45.19
C GLN A 24 -39.26 -21.50 46.58
N ILE A 25 -39.99 -21.93 47.62
CA ILE A 25 -39.68 -21.60 49.01
C ILE A 25 -38.35 -22.20 49.43
N LYS A 26 -38.11 -23.49 49.11
CA LYS A 26 -36.84 -24.19 49.36
C LYS A 26 -35.62 -23.49 48.71
N LYS A 27 -35.83 -22.76 47.60
CA LYS A 27 -34.79 -21.99 46.90
C LYS A 27 -34.59 -20.56 47.47
N GLY A 28 -35.28 -20.19 48.55
CA GLY A 28 -35.16 -18.87 49.19
C GLY A 28 -35.83 -17.69 48.46
N ASN A 29 -36.53 -17.94 47.34
CA ASN A 29 -37.16 -16.90 46.52
C ASN A 29 -38.62 -16.61 46.93
N HIS A 30 -38.92 -16.67 48.23
CA HIS A 30 -40.29 -16.60 48.76
C HIS A 30 -40.58 -15.33 49.57
N LYS A 31 -39.63 -14.41 49.68
CA LYS A 31 -39.75 -13.24 50.56
C LYS A 31 -40.58 -12.09 49.97
N PHE A 32 -40.74 -12.04 48.64
CA PHE A 32 -41.36 -10.90 47.96
C PHE A 32 -42.38 -11.34 46.92
N CYS A 33 -43.49 -10.60 46.81
CA CYS A 33 -44.59 -10.90 45.88
C CYS A 33 -44.19 -10.71 44.40
N GLY A 34 -43.22 -9.82 44.12
CA GLY A 34 -42.73 -9.54 42.77
C GLY A 34 -41.32 -8.92 42.76
N GLN A 35 -40.78 -8.72 41.56
CA GLN A 35 -39.44 -8.13 41.39
C GLN A 35 -39.36 -6.68 41.88
N GLU A 36 -40.43 -5.90 41.77
CA GLU A 36 -40.47 -4.53 42.28
C GLU A 36 -40.31 -4.49 43.80
N CYS A 37 -41.06 -5.31 44.53
CA CYS A 37 -40.93 -5.42 45.98
C CYS A 37 -39.56 -5.94 46.41
N LYS A 38 -38.99 -6.89 45.65
CA LYS A 38 -37.63 -7.37 45.88
C LYS A 38 -36.59 -6.25 45.69
N ARG A 39 -36.78 -5.38 44.69
CA ARG A 39 -35.92 -4.23 44.40
C ARG A 39 -36.07 -3.13 45.45
N GLY A 40 -37.30 -2.83 45.88
CA GLY A 40 -37.60 -1.87 46.94
C GLY A 40 -36.97 -2.28 48.28
N ALA A 41 -37.11 -3.54 48.66
CA ALA A 41 -36.49 -4.06 49.89
C ALA A 41 -34.95 -4.06 49.85
N ALA A 42 -34.34 -4.10 48.67
CA ALA A 42 -32.88 -4.03 48.52
C ALA A 42 -32.31 -2.59 48.63
N GLY A 43 -33.17 -1.59 48.82
CA GLY A 43 -32.77 -0.19 49.05
C GLY A 43 -32.11 0.49 47.84
N GLY A 44 -32.36 -0.01 46.63
CA GLY A 44 -31.87 0.62 45.40
C GLY A 44 -32.80 1.73 44.90
N SER A 45 -32.33 2.48 43.91
CA SER A 45 -33.03 3.64 43.36
C SER A 45 -33.40 3.41 41.90
N TRP A 46 -34.53 3.99 41.47
CA TRP A 46 -34.89 4.11 40.07
C TRP A 46 -34.28 5.39 39.52
N LEU A 47 -33.52 5.26 38.43
CA LEU A 47 -32.83 6.37 37.78
C LEU A 47 -33.33 6.50 36.35
N VAL A 48 -33.45 7.74 35.87
CA VAL A 48 -33.88 8.03 34.51
C VAL A 48 -32.73 7.77 33.54
N CYS A 49 -32.98 7.01 32.49
CA CYS A 49 -32.00 6.79 31.44
C CYS A 49 -31.77 8.06 30.63
N VAL A 50 -30.52 8.54 30.57
CA VAL A 50 -30.11 9.73 29.80
C VAL A 50 -30.36 9.57 28.29
N GLY A 51 -30.32 8.33 27.78
CA GLY A 51 -30.49 8.06 26.35
C GLY A 51 -31.94 8.07 25.87
N CYS A 52 -32.81 7.31 26.54
CA CYS A 52 -34.20 7.10 26.10
C CYS A 52 -35.27 7.66 27.04
N GLY A 53 -34.89 8.26 28.18
CA GLY A 53 -35.81 8.76 29.20
C GLY A 53 -36.51 7.69 30.04
N GLY A 54 -36.26 6.40 29.79
CA GLY A 54 -36.91 5.31 30.52
C GLY A 54 -36.27 5.03 31.87
N ASP A 55 -37.08 4.61 32.85
CA ASP A 55 -36.60 4.30 34.20
C ASP A 55 -35.80 2.99 34.24
N THR A 56 -34.70 3.01 34.99
CA THR A 56 -33.88 1.83 35.24
C THR A 56 -33.50 1.73 36.70
N TYR A 57 -33.75 0.55 37.28
CA TYR A 57 -33.34 0.26 38.65
C TYR A 57 -31.83 0.04 38.77
N ARG A 58 -31.23 0.56 39.85
CA ARG A 58 -29.85 0.30 40.26
C ARG A 58 -29.79 -0.07 41.74
N LYS A 59 -28.88 -0.98 42.09
CA LYS A 59 -28.63 -1.32 43.50
C LYS A 59 -28.09 -0.09 44.23
N ARG A 60 -28.33 0.02 45.54
CA ARG A 60 -27.94 1.18 46.38
C ARG A 60 -26.52 1.70 46.11
N TYR A 61 -25.52 0.83 46.27
CA TYR A 61 -24.11 1.20 46.05
C TYR A 61 -23.80 1.69 44.62
N GLN A 62 -24.56 1.25 43.62
CA GLN A 62 -24.39 1.71 42.24
C GLN A 62 -25.03 3.07 42.04
N ALA A 63 -26.20 3.31 42.62
CA ALA A 63 -26.88 4.60 42.59
C ALA A 63 -26.04 5.68 43.30
N GLU A 64 -25.58 5.40 44.52
CA GLU A 64 -24.71 6.30 45.29
C GLU A 64 -23.42 6.64 44.52
N LYS A 65 -22.79 5.64 43.87
CA LYS A 65 -21.61 5.87 43.03
C LYS A 65 -21.92 6.72 41.80
N ILE A 66 -23.06 6.50 41.15
CA ILE A 66 -23.51 7.26 39.99
C ILE A 66 -23.75 8.72 40.36
N GLU A 67 -24.47 8.96 41.46
CA GLU A 67 -24.73 10.31 42.00
C GLU A 67 -23.43 11.02 42.38
N ALA A 68 -22.52 10.36 43.10
CA ALA A 68 -21.23 10.94 43.49
C ALA A 68 -20.33 11.29 42.29
N SER A 69 -20.38 10.49 41.22
CA SER A 69 -19.55 10.68 40.03
C SER A 69 -20.19 11.56 38.94
N GLY A 70 -21.49 11.83 39.04
CA GLY A 70 -22.26 12.45 37.96
C GLY A 70 -22.33 11.59 36.67
N ALA A 71 -22.11 10.28 36.78
CA ALA A 71 -22.05 9.41 35.60
C ALA A 71 -23.41 9.24 34.91
N ASN A 72 -23.43 9.31 33.58
CA ASN A 72 -24.65 9.07 32.80
C ASN A 72 -25.20 7.65 33.00
N VAL A 73 -26.52 7.55 33.22
CA VAL A 73 -27.23 6.28 33.41
C VAL A 73 -27.90 5.83 32.12
N TYR A 74 -27.72 4.55 31.77
CA TYR A 74 -28.35 3.95 30.59
C TYR A 74 -29.15 2.71 30.98
N CYS A 75 -30.36 2.53 30.43
CA CYS A 75 -31.24 1.39 30.76
C CYS A 75 -30.65 0.05 30.29
N SER A 76 -29.80 0.04 29.25
CA SER A 76 -29.16 -1.15 28.70
C SER A 76 -27.83 -0.81 28.02
N ARG A 77 -27.01 -1.84 27.74
CA ARG A 77 -25.80 -1.67 26.90
C ARG A 77 -26.12 -1.16 25.51
N GLY A 78 -27.24 -1.58 24.91
CA GLY A 78 -27.67 -1.10 23.60
C GLY A 78 -28.02 0.39 23.61
N CYS A 79 -28.72 0.86 24.64
CA CYS A 79 -29.01 2.29 24.82
C CYS A 79 -27.71 3.08 25.07
N GLN A 80 -26.82 2.57 25.93
CA GLN A 80 -25.50 3.17 26.15
C GLN A 80 -24.72 3.31 24.84
N SER A 81 -24.61 2.27 24.02
CA SER A 81 -23.87 2.34 22.76
C SER A 81 -24.48 3.35 21.77
N LYS A 82 -25.81 3.52 21.76
CA LYS A 82 -26.50 4.47 20.88
C LYS A 82 -26.33 5.92 21.29
N HIS A 83 -26.30 6.20 22.60
CA HIS A 83 -26.34 7.58 23.12
C HIS A 83 -25.03 8.06 23.74
N LYS A 84 -24.12 7.15 24.13
CA LYS A 84 -22.78 7.53 24.58
C LYS A 84 -22.00 8.01 23.37
N THR A 85 -21.76 9.31 23.30
CA THR A 85 -20.91 9.92 22.28
C THR A 85 -19.47 10.02 22.77
N PHE A 86 -18.55 10.15 21.81
CA PHE A 86 -17.16 10.51 22.06
C PHE A 86 -16.75 11.60 21.07
N SER A 87 -15.92 12.53 21.52
CA SER A 87 -15.38 13.59 20.67
C SER A 87 -14.27 13.04 19.78
N ARG A 88 -14.23 13.49 18.52
CA ARG A 88 -13.13 13.24 17.57
C ARG A 88 -12.84 14.50 16.77
N THR A 89 -11.61 14.60 16.29
CA THR A 89 -11.19 15.61 15.34
C THR A 89 -11.36 15.09 13.91
N CYS A 90 -11.97 15.90 13.04
CA CYS A 90 -12.16 15.56 11.63
C CYS A 90 -10.83 15.59 10.89
N LYS A 91 -10.44 14.52 10.20
CA LYS A 91 -9.18 14.48 9.42
C LYS A 91 -9.16 15.42 8.22
N ASN A 92 -10.31 15.89 7.75
CA ASN A 92 -10.41 16.79 6.61
C ASN A 92 -10.40 18.27 7.02
N CYS A 93 -11.29 18.66 7.94
CA CYS A 93 -11.46 20.07 8.34
C CYS A 93 -10.93 20.39 9.74
N ASN A 94 -10.36 19.42 10.46
CA ASN A 94 -9.86 19.56 11.83
C ASN A 94 -10.89 20.00 12.89
N LEU A 95 -12.19 20.07 12.55
CA LEU A 95 -13.24 20.38 13.53
C LEU A 95 -13.52 19.21 14.46
N SER A 96 -13.78 19.51 15.73
CA SER A 96 -14.25 18.54 16.72
C SER A 96 -15.71 18.18 16.47
N PHE A 97 -16.04 16.89 16.49
CA PHE A 97 -17.40 16.38 16.32
C PHE A 97 -17.65 15.17 17.21
N SER A 98 -18.92 14.90 17.53
CA SER A 98 -19.33 13.78 18.38
C SER A 98 -19.94 12.65 17.56
N LYS A 99 -19.52 11.40 17.80
CA LYS A 99 -20.18 10.20 17.22
C LYS A 99 -20.62 9.23 18.33
N PRO A 100 -21.73 8.50 18.15
CA PRO A 100 -22.16 7.49 19.11
C PRO A 100 -21.22 6.28 19.10
N THR A 101 -21.04 5.67 20.27
CA THR A 101 -20.11 4.55 20.50
C THR A 101 -20.41 3.34 19.61
N SER A 102 -21.66 3.13 19.24
CA SER A 102 -22.07 2.10 18.28
C SER A 102 -21.41 2.27 16.90
N GLN A 103 -21.07 3.50 16.50
CA GLN A 103 -20.34 3.79 15.26
C GLN A 103 -18.81 3.78 15.44
N ALA A 104 -18.30 3.54 16.66
CA ALA A 104 -16.86 3.45 16.94
C ALA A 104 -16.25 2.09 16.59
N VAL A 105 -17.08 1.04 16.51
CA VAL A 105 -16.63 -0.35 16.41
C VAL A 105 -16.35 -0.69 14.94
N GLY A 106 -15.10 -0.42 14.53
CA GLY A 106 -14.60 -0.66 13.18
C GLY A 106 -13.35 0.19 12.97
N LEU A 107 -12.18 -0.38 13.25
CA LEU A 107 -10.87 0.23 13.51
C LEU A 107 -10.31 1.28 12.52
N ASN A 108 -11.02 1.71 11.46
CA ASN A 108 -10.47 2.73 10.54
C ASN A 108 -11.48 3.47 9.66
N ARG A 109 -12.80 3.27 9.84
CA ARG A 109 -13.78 3.89 8.94
C ARG A 109 -14.24 5.24 9.47
N ASP A 110 -13.45 6.24 9.07
CA ASP A 110 -13.83 7.63 8.82
C ASP A 110 -14.04 8.51 10.06
N SER A 111 -12.92 9.00 10.58
CA SER A 111 -12.80 10.19 11.45
C SER A 111 -13.16 11.47 10.69
N LEU A 112 -14.31 11.49 10.04
CA LEU A 112 -14.81 12.60 9.23
C LEU A 112 -16.17 13.01 9.79
N CYS A 113 -16.37 14.32 9.92
CA CYS A 113 -17.54 14.89 10.59
C CYS A 113 -18.81 14.88 9.73
N SER A 114 -18.66 14.84 8.39
CA SER A 114 -19.79 14.91 7.46
C SER A 114 -19.52 14.12 6.16
N ILE A 115 -20.57 13.92 5.36
CA ILE A 115 -20.46 13.32 4.02
C ILE A 115 -19.61 14.22 3.12
N GLN A 116 -19.75 15.54 3.22
CA GLN A 116 -18.93 16.49 2.47
C GLN A 116 -17.44 16.38 2.83
N CYS A 117 -17.12 16.25 4.12
CA CYS A 117 -15.74 16.00 4.55
C CYS A 117 -15.25 14.64 4.09
N LYS A 118 -16.13 13.65 3.97
CA LYS A 118 -15.79 12.35 3.38
C LYS A 118 -15.47 12.45 1.90
N GLU A 119 -16.31 13.12 1.12
CA GLU A 119 -16.07 13.32 -0.31
C GLU A 119 -14.83 14.17 -0.57
N ALA A 120 -14.57 15.21 0.24
CA ALA A 120 -13.35 16.01 0.13
C ALA A 120 -12.10 15.21 0.52
N PHE A 121 -12.21 14.29 1.49
CA PHE A 121 -11.08 13.48 1.95
C PHE A 121 -10.76 12.27 1.06
N ASP A 122 -11.82 11.69 0.48
CA ASP A 122 -11.75 10.51 -0.40
C ASP A 122 -11.45 10.91 -1.84
N TYR A 123 -11.65 12.17 -2.25
CA TYR A 123 -11.40 12.60 -3.62
C TYR A 123 -10.32 13.69 -3.70
N MET A 124 -9.57 13.69 -4.79
CA MET A 124 -8.67 14.79 -5.13
C MET A 124 -8.68 15.05 -6.63
N GLU A 125 -8.29 16.25 -7.02
CA GLU A 125 -7.92 16.52 -8.40
C GLU A 125 -6.61 15.82 -8.71
N THR A 126 -6.58 15.11 -9.84
CA THR A 126 -5.40 14.36 -10.28
C THR A 126 -5.13 14.64 -11.73
N LYS A 127 -3.86 14.86 -12.05
CA LYS A 127 -3.39 15.03 -13.43
C LYS A 127 -3.35 13.68 -14.14
N CYS A 128 -3.75 13.68 -15.41
CA CYS A 128 -3.56 12.54 -16.28
C CYS A 128 -2.07 12.19 -16.36
N SER A 129 -1.75 10.92 -16.17
CA SER A 129 -0.37 10.46 -16.27
C SER A 129 0.09 10.28 -17.73
N TRP A 130 -0.82 10.36 -18.71
CA TRP A 130 -0.47 10.14 -20.12
C TRP A 130 0.54 11.20 -20.61
N PRO A 131 1.63 10.82 -21.31
CA PRO A 131 2.64 11.76 -21.77
C PRO A 131 2.05 12.88 -22.64
N GLY A 132 2.31 14.14 -22.25
CA GLY A 132 1.81 15.32 -22.97
C GLY A 132 0.35 15.70 -22.66
N CYS A 133 -0.36 14.92 -21.84
CA CYS A 133 -1.73 15.25 -21.44
C CYS A 133 -1.74 16.27 -20.30
N SER A 134 -2.50 17.35 -20.46
CA SER A 134 -2.72 18.39 -19.44
C SER A 134 -4.02 18.21 -18.64
N GLU A 135 -4.85 17.24 -19.01
CA GLU A 135 -6.17 17.01 -18.39
C GLU A 135 -6.05 16.71 -16.89
N THR A 136 -6.89 17.39 -16.11
CA THR A 136 -7.11 17.11 -14.68
C THR A 136 -8.51 16.56 -14.48
N PHE A 137 -8.63 15.59 -13.57
CA PHE A 137 -9.92 15.00 -13.26
C PHE A 137 -9.98 14.58 -11.81
N ARG A 138 -11.20 14.52 -11.28
CA ARG A 138 -11.45 14.17 -9.89
C ARG A 138 -11.37 12.65 -9.74
N THR A 139 -10.48 12.17 -8.88
CA THR A 139 -10.31 10.73 -8.63
C THR A 139 -10.54 10.41 -7.17
N ARG A 140 -10.99 9.18 -6.88
CA ARG A 140 -11.13 8.72 -5.51
C ARG A 140 -9.81 8.11 -5.04
N ILE A 141 -9.23 8.62 -3.97
CA ILE A 141 -8.02 8.09 -3.36
C ILE A 141 -8.39 6.88 -2.50
N GLN A 142 -7.73 5.75 -2.76
CA GLN A 142 -7.66 4.64 -1.84
C GLN A 142 -6.27 4.61 -1.20
N ARG A 143 -6.19 5.06 0.05
CA ARG A 143 -4.97 4.93 0.87
C ARG A 143 -4.88 3.47 1.33
N LYS A 144 -3.87 2.73 0.88
CA LYS A 144 -3.59 1.37 1.34
C LYS A 144 -2.18 1.29 1.90
N THR A 145 -2.06 0.82 3.12
CA THR A 145 -0.78 0.39 3.71
C THR A 145 -0.53 -1.04 3.27
N THR A 146 0.46 -1.27 2.40
CA THR A 146 0.88 -2.62 2.01
C THR A 146 2.31 -2.83 2.44
N ARG A 147 2.57 -3.83 3.31
CA ARG A 147 3.90 -4.12 3.87
C ARG A 147 4.57 -2.90 4.53
N GLY A 148 3.79 -2.08 5.24
CA GLY A 148 4.30 -0.89 5.92
C GLY A 148 4.59 0.32 5.02
N VAL A 149 4.43 0.20 3.70
CA VAL A 149 4.53 1.34 2.78
C VAL A 149 3.13 1.90 2.54
N GLU A 150 2.94 3.19 2.85
CA GLU A 150 1.75 3.92 2.45
C GLU A 150 1.78 4.18 0.94
N GLY A 151 0.92 3.48 0.20
CA GLY A 151 0.68 3.75 -1.22
C GLY A 151 -0.63 4.51 -1.39
N GLN A 152 -0.60 5.56 -2.20
CA GLN A 152 -1.80 6.20 -2.71
C GLN A 152 -2.19 5.53 -4.01
N TYR A 153 -3.37 4.95 -4.04
CA TYR A 153 -3.94 4.38 -5.25
C TYR A 153 -5.13 5.23 -5.67
N PHE A 154 -5.26 5.48 -6.96
CA PHE A 154 -6.38 6.20 -7.53
C PHE A 154 -7.42 5.18 -7.98
N ARG A 155 -8.67 5.38 -7.58
CA ARG A 155 -9.83 4.73 -8.16
C ARG A 155 -10.43 5.71 -9.15
N THR A 156 -10.21 5.41 -10.41
CA THR A 156 -10.84 6.10 -11.50
C THR A 156 -12.11 5.34 -11.87
N ASP A 157 -13.23 6.06 -11.91
CA ASP A 157 -14.49 5.53 -12.38
C ASP A 157 -14.58 5.83 -13.87
N PHE A 158 -14.49 4.79 -14.69
CA PHE A 158 -14.72 4.87 -16.13
C PHE A 158 -15.82 3.88 -16.45
N ASN A 159 -16.95 4.38 -16.97
CA ASN A 159 -18.13 3.57 -17.32
C ASN A 159 -18.61 2.68 -16.15
N GLY A 160 -18.60 3.18 -14.91
CA GLY A 160 -19.03 2.44 -13.72
C GLY A 160 -18.02 1.40 -13.22
N THR A 161 -16.89 1.23 -13.91
CA THR A 161 -15.86 0.25 -13.54
C THR A 161 -14.75 0.94 -12.77
N MET A 162 -14.75 0.78 -11.44
CA MET A 162 -13.65 1.27 -10.60
C MET A 162 -12.36 0.47 -10.84
N ARG A 163 -11.35 1.13 -11.40
CA ARG A 163 -10.00 0.57 -11.52
C ARG A 163 -9.06 1.24 -10.52
N LEU A 164 -8.41 0.42 -9.72
CA LEU A 164 -7.30 0.86 -8.88
C LEU A 164 -6.11 1.12 -9.79
N SER A 165 -5.46 2.28 -9.72
CA SER A 165 -4.24 2.60 -10.48
C SER A 165 -3.26 3.45 -9.69
N TRP A 166 -1.97 3.21 -9.88
CA TRP A 166 -0.90 4.12 -9.40
C TRP A 166 -0.74 5.33 -10.33
N ARG A 167 -1.09 5.16 -11.61
CA ARG A 167 -0.95 6.18 -12.65
C ARG A 167 -2.30 6.38 -13.32
N PRO A 168 -3.14 7.29 -12.80
CA PRO A 168 -4.47 7.52 -13.34
C PRO A 168 -4.34 8.25 -14.67
N ILE A 169 -5.07 7.78 -15.68
CA ILE A 169 -5.18 8.44 -16.98
C ILE A 169 -6.60 8.97 -17.14
N CYS A 170 -6.83 10.02 -17.93
CA CYS A 170 -8.17 10.58 -18.11
C CYS A 170 -9.05 9.64 -18.93
N GLU A 171 -10.34 9.94 -18.98
CA GLU A 171 -11.34 9.11 -19.66
C GLU A 171 -11.01 8.90 -21.14
N PHE A 172 -10.58 9.95 -21.84
CA PHE A 172 -10.14 9.87 -23.24
C PHE A 172 -9.05 8.80 -23.41
N HIS A 173 -7.98 8.87 -22.62
CA HIS A 173 -6.88 7.92 -22.70
C HIS A 173 -7.26 6.52 -22.20
N HIS A 174 -8.19 6.40 -21.25
CA HIS A 174 -8.76 5.12 -20.86
C HIS A 174 -9.50 4.46 -22.03
N ASN A 175 -10.31 5.24 -22.74
CA ASN A 175 -11.06 4.76 -23.90
C ASN A 175 -10.12 4.39 -25.05
N LEU A 176 -9.06 5.18 -25.28
CA LEU A 176 -7.99 4.85 -26.23
C LEU A 176 -7.32 3.52 -25.88
N CYS A 177 -6.94 3.31 -24.62
CA CYS A 177 -6.37 2.04 -24.16
C CYS A 177 -7.36 0.88 -24.35
N SER A 178 -8.62 1.09 -24.03
CA SER A 178 -9.66 0.06 -24.14
C SER A 178 -9.92 -0.31 -25.60
N GLN A 179 -9.92 0.65 -26.51
CA GLN A 179 -10.10 0.45 -27.95
C GLN A 179 -8.97 -0.39 -28.55
N TYR A 180 -7.72 -0.04 -28.25
CA TYR A 180 -6.55 -0.64 -28.91
C TYR A 180 -5.97 -1.85 -28.19
N VAL A 181 -5.98 -1.85 -26.86
CA VAL A 181 -5.35 -2.90 -26.03
C VAL A 181 -6.39 -3.81 -25.36
N GLY A 182 -7.66 -3.39 -25.33
CA GLY A 182 -8.74 -4.08 -24.61
C GLY A 182 -8.82 -3.71 -23.13
N GLY A 183 -9.90 -4.13 -22.46
CA GLY A 183 -10.27 -3.73 -21.10
C GLY A 183 -9.38 -4.24 -19.95
N HIS A 184 -8.22 -4.82 -20.25
CA HIS A 184 -7.30 -5.44 -19.27
C HIS A 184 -5.88 -4.85 -19.28
N TYR A 185 -5.69 -3.63 -19.76
CA TYR A 185 -4.38 -2.98 -19.67
C TYR A 185 -4.03 -2.69 -18.18
N ARG A 186 -2.97 -3.32 -17.66
CA ARG A 186 -2.51 -3.11 -16.29
C ARG A 186 -1.58 -1.90 -16.24
N ALA A 187 -2.13 -0.69 -16.05
CA ALA A 187 -1.36 0.54 -15.86
C ALA A 187 -0.47 0.54 -14.59
N ASN A 188 -0.65 -0.44 -13.70
CA ASN A 188 -0.26 -0.35 -12.29
C ASN A 188 1.15 -0.82 -11.93
N GLY A 189 1.96 -1.36 -12.84
CA GLY A 189 3.20 -1.99 -12.37
C GLY A 189 4.33 -2.20 -13.35
N ARG A 190 4.18 -1.86 -14.64
CA ARG A 190 5.24 -2.12 -15.63
C ARG A 190 5.65 -0.93 -16.49
N LEU A 191 4.94 0.17 -16.36
CA LEU A 191 5.15 1.38 -17.15
C LEU A 191 6.20 2.29 -16.51
N LYS A 192 7.37 1.75 -16.12
CA LYS A 192 8.39 2.52 -15.36
C LYS A 192 8.76 3.87 -16.00
N TRP A 193 8.60 3.97 -17.31
CA TRP A 193 8.93 5.17 -18.08
C TRP A 193 7.94 6.33 -17.98
N PHE A 194 6.76 6.13 -17.38
CA PHE A 194 5.88 7.26 -17.06
C PHE A 194 6.53 8.19 -16.02
N ASP A 195 7.37 7.66 -15.14
CA ASP A 195 8.07 8.45 -14.13
C ASP A 195 9.43 8.97 -14.66
N ASP A 196 10.03 8.22 -15.59
CA ASP A 196 11.33 8.53 -16.19
C ASP A 196 11.34 8.17 -17.68
N PRO A 197 11.06 9.13 -18.58
CA PRO A 197 11.06 8.89 -20.03
C PRO A 197 12.41 8.38 -20.57
N GLU A 198 13.51 8.65 -19.86
CA GLU A 198 14.87 8.29 -20.26
C GLU A 198 15.24 6.84 -19.90
N ILE A 199 14.40 6.16 -19.11
CA ILE A 199 14.66 4.78 -18.69
C ILE A 199 14.82 3.86 -19.90
N ASN A 200 15.86 3.03 -19.88
CA ASN A 200 16.06 2.01 -20.89
C ASN A 200 15.05 0.86 -20.68
N LEU A 201 14.11 0.73 -21.60
CA LEU A 201 12.99 -0.22 -21.53
C LEU A 201 13.42 -1.67 -21.77
N GLY A 202 14.51 -1.87 -22.51
CA GLY A 202 14.88 -3.17 -23.08
C GLY A 202 13.79 -3.76 -23.99
N SER A 203 14.06 -4.93 -24.59
CA SER A 203 13.14 -5.57 -25.55
C SER A 203 11.78 -5.93 -24.95
N ARG A 204 11.75 -6.39 -23.69
CA ARG A 204 10.50 -6.75 -22.99
C ARG A 204 9.64 -5.54 -22.66
N GLY A 205 10.22 -4.36 -22.45
CA GLY A 205 9.48 -3.13 -22.15
C GLY A 205 8.79 -2.56 -23.39
N VAL A 206 9.48 -2.59 -24.53
CA VAL A 206 8.99 -2.08 -25.83
C VAL A 206 7.77 -2.86 -26.33
N ASN A 207 7.77 -4.18 -26.16
CA ASN A 207 6.69 -5.04 -26.65
C ASN A 207 5.44 -5.09 -25.75
N GLN A 208 5.39 -4.34 -24.66
CA GLN A 208 4.17 -4.27 -23.85
C GLN A 208 3.06 -3.54 -24.63
N PRO A 209 1.81 -4.04 -24.66
CA PRO A 209 0.73 -3.45 -25.45
C PRO A 209 0.53 -1.95 -25.23
N ILE A 210 0.62 -1.52 -23.97
CA ILE A 210 0.48 -0.10 -23.61
C ILE A 210 1.67 0.75 -24.09
N THR A 211 2.91 0.22 -24.06
CA THR A 211 4.08 0.90 -24.62
C THR A 211 3.95 1.04 -26.12
N ARG A 212 3.49 -0.01 -26.81
CA ARG A 212 3.20 0.03 -28.24
C ARG A 212 2.16 1.10 -28.57
N LEU A 213 1.05 1.15 -27.81
CA LEU A 213 -0.01 2.13 -28.01
C LEU A 213 0.51 3.56 -27.85
N LEU A 214 1.34 3.79 -26.83
CA LEU A 214 1.90 5.11 -26.59
C LEU A 214 2.81 5.57 -27.72
N ILE A 215 3.67 4.67 -28.23
CA ILE A 215 4.54 4.97 -29.38
C ILE A 215 3.71 5.20 -30.64
N PHE A 216 2.66 4.41 -30.86
CA PHE A 216 1.71 4.60 -31.96
C PHE A 216 0.97 5.94 -31.88
N ALA A 217 0.58 6.35 -30.68
CA ALA A 217 -0.10 7.62 -30.42
C ALA A 217 0.82 8.84 -30.59
N LYS A 218 2.16 8.69 -30.54
CA LYS A 218 3.10 9.80 -30.80
C LYS A 218 2.92 10.45 -32.18
N THR A 219 2.43 9.67 -33.14
CA THR A 219 2.28 10.08 -34.54
C THR A 219 0.83 9.97 -35.02
N ASP A 220 -0.13 9.94 -34.08
CA ASP A 220 -1.55 9.73 -34.38
C ASP A 220 -1.80 8.51 -35.27
N GLY A 221 -1.04 7.43 -35.04
CA GLY A 221 -1.13 6.20 -35.81
C GLY A 221 -0.55 6.28 -37.22
N LYS A 222 0.41 7.19 -37.47
CA LYS A 222 1.10 7.31 -38.77
C LYS A 222 2.56 6.87 -38.71
N CYS A 223 3.11 6.43 -39.83
CA CYS A 223 4.54 6.14 -39.97
C CYS A 223 5.35 7.44 -39.82
N SER A 224 6.38 7.45 -38.96
CA SER A 224 7.23 8.64 -38.75
C SER A 224 8.06 9.07 -39.96
N HIS A 225 8.17 8.25 -41.01
CA HIS A 225 8.97 8.55 -42.20
C HIS A 225 8.15 8.92 -43.43
N CYS A 226 6.96 8.34 -43.60
CA CYS A 226 6.17 8.48 -44.82
C CYS A 226 4.72 8.87 -44.59
N ASP A 227 4.34 9.14 -43.33
CA ASP A 227 3.00 9.56 -42.88
C ASP A 227 1.85 8.60 -43.22
N ARG A 228 2.15 7.42 -43.76
CA ARG A 228 1.17 6.35 -44.01
C ARG A 228 0.47 5.96 -42.70
N SER A 229 -0.86 5.89 -42.73
CA SER A 229 -1.67 5.36 -41.64
C SER A 229 -1.32 3.90 -41.34
N LEU A 230 -1.16 3.60 -40.06
CA LEU A 230 -0.80 2.29 -39.52
C LEU A 230 -2.01 1.69 -38.83
N ASP A 231 -2.22 0.39 -38.99
CA ASP A 231 -3.16 -0.36 -38.16
C ASP A 231 -2.46 -0.85 -36.89
N PHE A 232 -2.92 -0.38 -35.72
CA PHE A 232 -2.40 -0.83 -34.43
C PHE A 232 -2.48 -2.35 -34.26
N ASN A 233 -3.58 -2.96 -34.72
CA ASN A 233 -3.86 -4.39 -34.59
C ASN A 233 -3.21 -5.24 -35.69
N GLY A 234 -2.67 -4.60 -36.74
CA GLY A 234 -1.94 -5.25 -37.84
C GLY A 234 -0.61 -5.88 -37.44
N GLY A 235 -0.20 -5.76 -36.16
CA GLY A 235 0.97 -6.43 -35.60
C GLY A 235 2.29 -6.07 -36.30
N HIS A 236 3.24 -7.00 -36.28
CA HIS A 236 4.54 -6.83 -36.96
C HIS A 236 4.44 -6.88 -38.48
N SER A 237 3.32 -7.33 -39.06
CA SER A 237 3.13 -7.31 -40.51
C SER A 237 2.93 -5.89 -41.06
N GLU A 238 2.31 -5.00 -40.27
CA GLU A 238 1.98 -3.65 -40.69
C GLU A 238 3.06 -2.64 -40.28
N TRP A 239 3.51 -2.70 -39.02
CA TRP A 239 4.46 -1.73 -38.47
C TRP A 239 5.35 -2.26 -37.35
N HIS A 240 6.48 -1.60 -37.19
CA HIS A 240 7.50 -1.91 -36.21
C HIS A 240 7.81 -0.68 -35.34
N ILE A 241 8.23 -0.94 -34.11
CA ILE A 241 8.84 0.08 -33.27
C ILE A 241 10.33 0.08 -33.57
N ASP A 242 10.86 1.24 -33.90
CA ASP A 242 12.25 1.41 -34.24
C ASP A 242 12.86 2.58 -33.48
N HIS A 243 14.20 2.65 -33.45
CA HIS A 243 14.91 3.76 -32.85
C HIS A 243 15.10 4.90 -33.85
N THR A 244 14.85 6.14 -33.42
CA THR A 244 15.17 7.35 -34.20
C THR A 244 16.69 7.51 -34.34
N ILE A 245 17.41 7.40 -33.23
CA ILE A 245 18.87 7.28 -33.17
C ILE A 245 19.20 5.80 -33.04
N PRO A 246 19.89 5.18 -34.01
CA PRO A 246 20.19 3.76 -33.99
C PRO A 246 21.09 3.37 -32.81
N VAL A 247 20.92 2.14 -32.30
CA VAL A 247 21.67 1.65 -31.13
C VAL A 247 23.19 1.68 -31.36
N TYR A 248 23.67 1.35 -32.56
CA TYR A 248 25.10 1.38 -32.88
C TYR A 248 25.69 2.80 -32.94
N LYS A 249 24.85 3.84 -33.03
CA LYS A 249 25.22 5.25 -32.91
C LYS A 249 25.04 5.78 -31.47
N GLY A 250 24.83 4.90 -30.50
CA GLY A 250 24.62 5.26 -29.08
C GLY A 250 23.17 5.50 -28.69
N GLY A 251 22.21 5.20 -29.56
CA GLY A 251 20.78 5.33 -29.26
C GLY A 251 20.32 4.43 -28.12
N LYS A 252 19.57 5.00 -27.16
CA LYS A 252 18.97 4.25 -26.05
C LYS A 252 17.59 3.72 -26.43
N THR A 253 17.17 2.61 -25.83
CA THR A 253 15.79 2.09 -25.99
C THR A 253 14.87 2.76 -24.97
N ASN A 254 14.62 4.05 -25.14
CA ASN A 254 13.78 4.85 -24.24
C ASN A 254 12.64 5.53 -25.03
N TYR A 255 11.60 6.00 -24.33
CA TYR A 255 10.39 6.50 -25.01
C TYR A 255 10.64 7.64 -26.03
N PRO A 256 11.51 8.63 -25.74
CA PRO A 256 11.83 9.68 -26.70
C PRO A 256 12.44 9.15 -27.99
N ASN A 257 13.35 8.18 -27.90
CA ASN A 257 14.08 7.64 -29.04
C ASN A 257 13.33 6.54 -29.82
N LEU A 258 12.11 6.19 -29.44
CA LEU A 258 11.31 5.18 -30.16
C LEU A 258 10.26 5.82 -31.06
N GLN A 259 10.09 5.26 -32.24
CA GLN A 259 9.16 5.73 -33.27
C GLN A 259 8.44 4.56 -33.97
N PRO A 260 7.19 4.73 -34.41
CA PRO A 260 6.49 3.75 -35.23
C PRO A 260 6.83 3.91 -36.72
N LEU A 261 7.25 2.83 -37.37
CA LEU A 261 7.52 2.78 -38.81
C LEU A 261 6.68 1.71 -39.48
N CYS A 262 6.11 2.00 -40.66
CA CYS A 262 5.55 0.95 -41.49
C CYS A 262 6.66 -0.04 -41.90
N ARG A 263 6.28 -1.27 -42.21
CA ARG A 263 7.22 -2.34 -42.57
C ARG A 263 8.23 -1.92 -43.65
N ILE A 264 7.78 -1.24 -44.71
CA ILE A 264 8.65 -0.83 -45.82
C ILE A 264 9.71 0.17 -45.34
N CYS A 265 9.32 1.21 -44.62
CA CYS A 265 10.26 2.21 -44.10
C CYS A 265 11.24 1.60 -43.09
N HIS A 266 10.75 0.71 -42.23
CA HIS A 266 11.58 -0.03 -41.29
C HIS A 266 12.62 -0.90 -42.00
N ASP A 267 12.22 -1.64 -43.03
CA ASP A 267 13.12 -2.54 -43.78
C ASP A 267 14.21 -1.76 -44.53
N VAL A 268 13.84 -0.63 -45.16
CA VAL A 268 14.79 0.29 -45.81
C VAL A 268 15.80 0.82 -44.80
N LYS A 269 15.32 1.37 -43.67
CA LYS A 269 16.19 1.90 -42.61
C LYS A 269 17.13 0.83 -42.05
N THR A 270 16.57 -0.32 -41.70
CA THR A 270 17.33 -1.46 -41.16
C THR A 270 18.40 -1.97 -42.14
N SER A 271 18.10 -2.00 -43.44
CA SER A 271 19.05 -2.42 -44.47
C SER A 271 20.25 -1.48 -44.57
N VAL A 272 19.99 -0.16 -44.60
CA VAL A 272 21.03 0.88 -44.61
C VAL A 272 21.90 0.78 -43.35
N GLU A 273 21.28 0.64 -42.18
CA GLU A 273 21.98 0.50 -40.91
C GLU A 273 22.84 -0.77 -40.84
N LYS A 274 22.32 -1.92 -41.28
CA LYS A 274 23.09 -3.17 -41.36
C LYS A 274 24.33 -3.02 -42.24
N SER A 275 24.19 -2.34 -43.38
CA SER A 275 25.30 -2.05 -44.29
C SER A 275 26.34 -1.10 -43.64
N GLU A 276 25.89 -0.06 -42.94
CA GLU A 276 26.78 0.84 -42.18
C GLU A 276 27.52 0.10 -41.06
N VAL A 277 26.82 -0.70 -40.26
CA VAL A 277 27.44 -1.51 -39.20
C VAL A 277 28.43 -2.52 -39.77
N GLY A 278 28.11 -3.14 -40.91
CA GLY A 278 29.04 -4.00 -41.64
C GLY A 278 30.31 -3.26 -42.05
N ARG A 279 30.17 -2.08 -42.69
CA ARG A 279 31.30 -1.22 -43.08
C ARG A 279 32.13 -0.76 -41.88
N LEU A 280 31.48 -0.37 -40.78
CA LEU A 280 32.16 0.00 -39.53
C LEU A 280 32.93 -1.18 -38.95
N ARG A 281 32.32 -2.37 -38.92
CA ARG A 281 32.99 -3.61 -38.47
C ARG A 281 34.22 -3.94 -39.31
N HIS A 282 34.18 -3.68 -40.63
CA HIS A 282 35.32 -3.87 -41.52
C HIS A 282 36.39 -2.78 -41.38
N LYS A 283 36.00 -1.54 -41.07
CA LYS A 283 36.93 -0.40 -40.86
C LYS A 283 37.57 -0.41 -39.47
N MET A 284 36.95 -1.04 -38.48
CA MET A 284 37.55 -1.19 -37.16
C MET A 284 38.83 -2.01 -37.28
N THR A 285 39.97 -1.39 -36.98
CA THR A 285 41.25 -2.07 -36.78
C THR A 285 41.09 -3.15 -35.70
N LYS A 286 42.00 -4.13 -35.63
CA LYS A 286 41.96 -5.29 -34.71
C LYS A 286 41.52 -4.96 -33.27
N LEU A 287 41.80 -3.75 -32.79
CA LEU A 287 41.47 -3.23 -31.45
C LEU A 287 40.00 -2.82 -31.24
N GLY A 288 39.16 -2.76 -32.28
CA GLY A 288 37.74 -2.35 -32.17
C GLY A 288 36.73 -3.35 -32.75
N ARG A 289 37.17 -4.35 -33.51
CA ARG A 289 36.29 -5.37 -34.07
C ARG A 289 35.69 -6.24 -32.95
N TRP A 290 34.45 -6.69 -33.14
CA TRP A 290 33.86 -7.76 -32.33
C TRP A 290 34.75 -9.01 -32.40
N LEU A 291 35.32 -9.41 -31.26
CA LEU A 291 36.13 -10.62 -31.13
C LEU A 291 35.34 -11.83 -31.62
N THR A 292 36.00 -12.72 -32.35
CA THR A 292 35.45 -14.06 -32.61
C THR A 292 35.28 -14.82 -31.29
N HIS A 293 34.50 -15.90 -31.31
CA HIS A 293 34.29 -16.70 -30.09
C HIS A 293 35.63 -17.16 -29.48
N THR A 294 36.55 -17.62 -30.32
CA THR A 294 37.90 -18.06 -29.91
C THR A 294 38.72 -16.92 -29.30
N GLU A 295 38.78 -15.76 -29.98
CA GLU A 295 39.49 -14.58 -29.47
C GLU A 295 38.89 -14.07 -28.14
N LYS A 296 37.57 -14.23 -27.95
CA LYS A 296 36.87 -13.90 -26.70
C LYS A 296 37.21 -14.89 -25.59
N ASP A 297 37.27 -16.18 -25.89
CA ASP A 297 37.63 -17.22 -24.91
C ASP A 297 39.07 -17.06 -24.44
N GLU A 298 39.99 -16.75 -25.35
CA GLU A 298 41.39 -16.43 -25.04
C GLU A 298 41.51 -15.20 -24.13
N LEU A 299 40.77 -14.12 -24.44
CA LEU A 299 40.74 -12.93 -23.61
C LEU A 299 40.14 -13.20 -22.21
N ILE A 300 39.08 -14.01 -22.14
CA ILE A 300 38.50 -14.42 -20.85
C ILE A 300 39.50 -15.24 -20.04
N ALA A 301 40.24 -16.16 -20.68
CA ALA A 301 41.27 -16.94 -20.02
C ALA A 301 42.40 -16.04 -19.47
N GLU A 302 42.83 -15.06 -20.26
CA GLU A 302 43.84 -14.09 -19.85
C GLU A 302 43.39 -13.25 -18.65
N LEU A 303 42.21 -12.64 -18.74
CA LEU A 303 41.67 -11.82 -17.64
C LEU A 303 41.49 -12.64 -16.35
N ARG A 304 41.16 -13.93 -16.46
CA ARG A 304 41.09 -14.83 -15.29
C ARG A 304 42.47 -15.02 -14.65
N ARG A 305 43.51 -15.27 -15.45
CA ARG A 305 44.89 -15.37 -14.96
C ARG A 305 45.32 -14.10 -14.23
N GLU A 306 45.01 -12.94 -14.81
CA GLU A 306 45.37 -11.64 -14.24
C GLU A 306 44.63 -11.38 -12.91
N ILE A 307 43.33 -11.70 -12.84
CA ILE A 307 42.55 -11.64 -11.60
C ILE A 307 43.13 -12.55 -10.51
N ASP A 308 43.58 -13.75 -10.87
CA ASP A 308 44.15 -14.69 -9.90
C ASP A 308 45.49 -14.20 -9.34
N VAL A 309 46.34 -13.60 -10.18
CA VAL A 309 47.58 -12.93 -9.75
C VAL A 309 47.28 -11.77 -8.79
N LEU A 310 46.31 -10.91 -9.14
CA LEU A 310 45.92 -9.78 -8.30
C LEU A 310 45.36 -10.23 -6.94
N ARG A 311 44.55 -11.30 -6.92
CA ARG A 311 44.04 -11.90 -5.69
C ARG A 311 45.15 -12.46 -4.81
N ALA A 312 46.13 -13.13 -5.41
CA ALA A 312 47.29 -13.65 -4.68
C ALA A 312 48.10 -12.53 -4.03
N SER A 313 48.38 -11.45 -4.76
CA SER A 313 49.07 -10.26 -4.24
C SER A 313 48.29 -9.60 -3.09
N ALA A 314 46.97 -9.42 -3.24
CA ALA A 314 46.12 -8.83 -2.20
C ALA A 314 46.06 -9.70 -0.93
N ASN A 315 46.08 -11.03 -1.08
CA ASN A 315 46.13 -11.93 0.07
C ASN A 315 47.47 -11.83 0.80
N LYS A 316 48.58 -11.73 0.07
CA LYS A 316 49.92 -11.54 0.63
C LYS A 316 50.03 -10.24 1.42
N GLU A 317 49.44 -9.14 0.94
CA GLU A 317 49.36 -7.86 1.66
C GLU A 317 48.50 -7.97 2.92
N LYS A 318 47.37 -8.68 2.88
CA LYS A 318 46.54 -8.94 4.07
C LYS A 318 47.28 -9.75 5.12
N GLU A 319 48.04 -10.76 4.72
CA GLU A 319 48.86 -11.57 5.61
C GLU A 319 49.99 -10.74 6.25
N LEU A 320 50.69 -9.92 5.47
CA LEU A 320 51.68 -8.96 5.96
C LEU A 320 51.06 -7.97 6.97
N GLY A 321 49.90 -7.40 6.63
CA GLY A 321 49.17 -6.51 7.53
C GLY A 321 48.71 -7.21 8.83
N ALA A 322 48.31 -8.48 8.76
CA ALA A 322 47.96 -9.26 9.94
C ALA A 322 49.18 -9.57 10.80
N CYS A 323 50.34 -9.84 10.20
CA CYS A 323 51.60 -10.08 10.88
C CYS A 323 52.10 -8.81 11.61
N LEU A 324 51.99 -7.64 10.97
CA LEU A 324 52.32 -6.34 11.57
C LEU A 324 51.41 -5.98 12.75
N ARG A 325 50.11 -6.30 12.68
CA ARG A 325 49.18 -6.09 13.81
C ARG A 325 49.51 -6.98 15.00
N LYS A 326 49.90 -8.24 14.77
CA LYS A 326 50.32 -9.17 15.84
C LYS A 326 51.62 -8.70 16.51
N SER A 327 52.61 -8.22 15.74
CA SER A 327 53.86 -7.71 16.31
C SER A 327 53.65 -6.41 17.11
N ALA A 328 52.76 -5.52 16.69
CA ALA A 328 52.37 -4.33 17.46
C ALA A 328 51.68 -4.68 18.80
N SER A 329 50.78 -5.67 18.81
CA SER A 329 50.12 -6.17 20.02
C SER A 329 51.12 -6.75 21.03
N THR A 330 52.12 -7.53 20.56
CA THR A 330 53.15 -8.09 21.45
C THR A 330 54.06 -7.02 22.07
N LYS A 331 54.40 -5.94 21.34
CA LYS A 331 55.18 -4.81 21.87
C LYS A 331 54.42 -4.01 22.93
N SER A 332 53.11 -3.78 22.72
CA SER A 332 52.23 -3.14 23.71
C SER A 332 52.16 -3.94 25.02
N SER A 333 52.00 -5.27 24.94
CA SER A 333 51.93 -6.13 26.12
C SER A 333 53.25 -6.23 26.91
N ARG A 334 54.41 -6.15 26.23
CA ARG A 334 55.71 -6.08 26.90
C ARG A 334 55.93 -4.75 27.60
N SER A 335 55.55 -3.62 26.99
CA SER A 335 55.72 -2.29 27.59
C SER A 335 54.80 -2.06 28.80
N ALA A 336 53.61 -2.66 28.82
CA ALA A 336 52.71 -2.61 29.97
C ALA A 336 53.25 -3.39 31.18
N LYS A 337 53.91 -4.54 30.95
CA LYS A 337 54.54 -5.33 32.03
C LYS A 337 55.78 -4.66 32.62
N THR A 338 56.53 -3.88 31.86
CA THR A 338 57.68 -3.12 32.39
C THR A 338 57.27 -1.94 33.25
N LEU A 339 56.15 -1.26 32.92
CA LEU A 339 55.63 -0.16 33.72
C LEU A 339 55.04 -0.66 35.06
N ASP A 340 54.34 -1.79 35.04
CA ASP A 340 53.74 -2.39 36.25
C ASP A 340 54.81 -2.89 37.24
N GLN A 341 55.96 -3.38 36.73
CA GLN A 341 57.10 -3.76 37.59
C GLN A 341 57.87 -2.54 38.17
N MET A 342 57.77 -1.37 37.56
CA MET A 342 58.40 -0.14 38.08
C MET A 342 57.53 0.59 39.11
N SER A 343 56.20 0.42 39.05
CA SER A 343 55.28 1.00 40.06
C SER A 343 55.21 0.23 41.38
N LEU A 344 55.80 -0.96 41.47
CA LEU A 344 55.88 -1.78 42.70
C LEU A 344 57.19 -1.59 43.49
N ARG A 345 58.01 -0.60 43.14
CA ARG A 345 59.31 -0.29 43.79
C ARG A 345 59.45 1.15 44.30
N LEU A 346 58.33 1.86 44.45
CA LEU A 346 58.20 3.11 45.22
C LEU A 346 57.25 2.84 46.38
#